data_AF-A0A815H2S1-F1
#
_entry.id   AF-A0A815H2S1-F1
#
_cell.length_a   1.000
_cell.length_b   1.000
_cell.length_c   1.000
_cell.angle_alpha   90.00
_cell.angle_beta   90.00
_cell.angle_gamma   90.00
#
_symmetry.space_group_name_H-M   'P 1'
#
loop_
_entity.id
_entity.type
_entity.pdbx_description
1 polymer ?
#
loop_
_entity_poly.entity_id
_entity_poly.type
_entity_poly.pdbx_seq_one_letter_code
_entity_poly.pdbx_strand_id
1 'polypeptide(L)'
;MASDRNDLIQSVRRGDLVRVRYLVEHKEVELNIRDRWDSTPLYYACLCGHLEIAQYLLDNGARCEANTFDGERCRYGALNDTIRTLLKNYNVLTARTVKRNTYDEFLRKLYEQGLYSDVTFVVDERIFPLHRCVLAARSSFFHEAFEGRWHGKRNINLTKAKFNVDSFESVVRYLYTNCCEISLDNIDSVKALARSCRLPHLIDLIERKKHEIDQWQASKTASSNIYRLVLEPDEDDDSIRLDFRMLAEQAIPLELRQW
;
A
#
# COMPACT_ATOMS: atom_id res chain seq x y z
N MET A 1 6.43 4.96 28.64
CA MET A 1 5.00 5.25 28.32
C MET A 1 4.68 6.75 28.38
N ALA A 2 4.52 7.39 29.55
CA ALA A 2 4.26 8.85 29.60
C ALA A 2 5.51 9.71 29.31
N SER A 3 6.69 9.25 29.75
CA SER A 3 7.96 9.94 29.49
C SER A 3 8.29 9.99 27.99
N ASP A 4 8.07 8.91 27.25
CA ASP A 4 8.42 8.83 25.83
C ASP A 4 7.50 9.68 24.95
N ARG A 5 6.22 9.84 25.33
CA ARG A 5 5.27 10.74 24.66
C ARG A 5 5.70 12.20 24.78
N ASN A 6 6.08 12.62 25.99
CA ASN A 6 6.60 13.97 26.20
C ASN A 6 7.95 14.17 25.49
N ASP A 7 8.81 13.15 25.49
CA ASP A 7 10.09 13.16 24.78
C ASP A 7 9.90 13.34 23.26
N LEU A 8 8.90 12.69 22.66
CA LEU A 8 8.56 12.88 21.25
C LEU A 8 8.19 14.34 20.97
N ILE A 9 7.28 14.93 21.75
CA ILE A 9 6.87 16.33 21.60
C ILE A 9 8.07 17.28 21.76
N GLN A 10 8.93 17.06 22.75
CA GLN A 10 10.11 17.90 22.97
C GLN A 10 11.14 17.77 21.83
N SER A 11 11.36 16.56 21.33
CA SER A 11 12.26 16.29 20.21
C SER A 11 11.78 16.98 18.94
N VAL A 12 10.47 16.91 18.66
CA VAL A 12 9.85 17.62 17.54
C VAL A 12 10.01 19.13 17.67
N ARG A 13 9.73 19.71 18.85
CA ARG A 13 9.90 21.16 19.08
C ARG A 13 11.33 21.63 18.84
N ARG A 14 12.32 20.79 19.20
CA ARG A 14 13.75 21.09 19.05
C ARG A 14 14.27 20.89 17.62
N GLY A 15 13.54 20.22 16.75
CA GLY A 15 14.05 19.87 15.42
C GLY A 15 14.95 18.63 15.40
N ASP A 16 14.91 17.79 16.44
CA ASP A 16 15.75 16.60 16.54
C ASP A 16 15.13 15.40 15.81
N LEU A 17 15.30 15.38 14.48
CA LEU A 17 14.78 14.30 13.62
C LEU A 17 15.33 12.92 14.01
N VAL A 18 16.59 12.84 14.44
CA VAL A 18 17.23 11.56 14.81
C VAL A 18 16.53 10.96 16.03
N ARG A 19 16.27 11.77 17.05
CA ARG A 19 15.54 11.34 18.24
C ARG A 19 14.10 10.99 17.93
N VAL A 20 13.43 11.77 17.08
CA VAL A 20 12.07 11.47 16.60
C VAL A 20 12.04 10.09 15.92
N ARG A 21 12.94 9.81 14.97
CA ARG A 21 13.05 8.50 14.30
C ARG A 21 13.25 7.36 15.28
N TYR A 22 14.19 7.52 16.22
CA TYR A 22 14.43 6.51 17.23
C TYR A 22 13.17 6.22 18.08
N LEU A 23 12.45 7.25 18.52
CA LEU A 23 11.24 7.08 19.33
C LEU A 23 10.10 6.39 18.54
N VAL A 24 9.98 6.69 17.25
CA VAL A 24 8.93 6.11 16.39
C VAL A 24 9.28 4.69 15.99
N GLU A 25 10.49 4.44 15.50
CA GLU A 25 10.90 3.15 14.92
C GLU A 25 11.27 2.10 15.97
N HIS A 26 11.85 2.50 17.11
CA HIS A 26 12.39 1.55 18.10
C HIS A 26 11.59 1.49 19.39
N LYS A 27 10.81 2.52 19.70
CA LYS A 27 9.95 2.56 20.90
C LYS A 27 8.45 2.54 20.57
N GLU A 28 8.08 2.51 19.28
CA GLU A 28 6.69 2.45 18.81
C GLU A 28 5.81 3.52 19.45
N VAL A 29 6.35 4.74 19.65
CA VAL A 29 5.60 5.83 20.25
C VAL A 29 4.53 6.33 19.28
N GLU A 30 3.29 6.40 19.75
CA GLU A 30 2.15 6.89 18.98
C GLU A 30 2.34 8.35 18.52
N LEU A 31 2.12 8.60 17.23
CA LEU A 31 2.34 9.91 16.59
C LEU A 31 1.23 10.93 16.79
N ASN A 32 0.01 10.45 17.07
CA ASN A 32 -1.19 11.28 17.20
C ASN A 32 -1.51 11.61 18.66
N ILE A 33 -0.50 11.53 19.53
CA ILE A 33 -0.62 11.90 20.95
C ILE A 33 -0.96 13.37 21.09
N ARG A 34 -1.68 13.68 22.17
CA ARG A 34 -2.09 15.04 22.52
C ARG A 34 -1.45 15.44 23.85
N ASP A 35 -0.92 16.65 23.90
CA ASP A 35 -0.47 17.25 25.15
C ASP A 35 -1.63 17.93 25.89
N ARG A 36 -1.32 18.62 26.99
CA ARG A 36 -2.34 19.33 27.80
C ARG A 36 -3.03 20.49 27.09
N TRP A 37 -2.50 20.95 25.96
CA TRP A 37 -3.09 21.99 25.12
C TRP A 37 -3.71 21.41 23.85
N ASP A 38 -3.98 20.10 23.88
CA ASP A 38 -4.60 19.40 22.77
C ASP A 38 -3.79 19.54 21.46
N SER A 39 -2.46 19.61 21.59
CA SER A 39 -1.53 19.81 20.47
C SER A 39 -0.83 18.51 20.12
N THR A 40 -0.69 18.25 18.82
CA THR A 40 -0.06 17.04 18.28
C THR A 40 1.42 17.28 17.93
N PRO A 41 2.24 16.21 17.83
CA PRO A 41 3.61 16.32 17.31
C PRO A 41 3.65 17.01 15.94
N LEU A 42 2.74 16.66 15.02
CA LEU A 42 2.69 17.27 13.70
C LEU A 42 2.44 18.78 13.76
N TYR A 43 1.54 19.24 14.63
CA TYR A 43 1.30 20.67 14.83
C TYR A 43 2.58 21.39 15.25
N TYR A 44 3.36 20.84 16.19
CA TYR A 44 4.64 21.43 16.61
C TYR A 44 5.68 21.44 15.49
N ALA A 45 5.76 20.40 14.67
CA ALA A 45 6.65 20.37 13.52
C ALA A 45 6.31 21.50 12.52
N CYS A 46 5.01 21.73 12.28
CA CYS A 46 4.51 22.79 11.41
C CYS A 46 4.80 24.18 12.00
N LEU A 47 4.49 24.37 13.29
CA LEU A 47 4.66 25.62 14.03
C LEU A 47 6.13 26.04 14.13
N CYS A 48 7.03 25.08 14.36
CA CYS A 48 8.46 25.33 14.48
C CYS A 48 9.18 25.39 13.12
N GLY A 49 8.50 25.06 12.01
CA GLY A 49 9.10 25.13 10.68
C GLY A 49 9.96 23.94 10.28
N HIS A 50 9.85 22.81 11.00
CA HIS A 50 10.67 21.62 10.78
C HIS A 50 10.09 20.77 9.66
N LEU A 51 10.34 21.17 8.42
CA LEU A 51 9.81 20.51 7.21
C LEU A 51 10.11 19.01 7.17
N GLU A 52 11.35 18.62 7.47
CA GLU A 52 11.81 17.22 7.42
C GLU A 52 11.10 16.36 8.47
N ILE A 53 10.83 16.92 9.66
CA ILE A 53 10.07 16.25 10.71
C ILE A 53 8.60 16.19 10.33
N ALA A 54 8.03 17.27 9.79
CA ALA A 54 6.65 17.28 9.32
C ALA A 54 6.43 16.21 8.25
N GLN A 55 7.31 16.13 7.24
CA GLN A 55 7.30 15.09 6.23
C GLN A 55 7.39 13.69 6.85
N TYR A 56 8.36 13.47 7.73
CA TYR A 56 8.54 12.18 8.38
C TYR A 56 7.31 11.76 9.21
N LEU A 57 6.74 12.67 10.00
CA LEU A 57 5.56 12.40 10.81
C LEU A 57 4.36 12.06 9.92
N LEU A 58 4.15 12.82 8.84
CA LEU A 58 3.11 12.55 7.86
C LEU A 58 3.30 11.16 7.25
N ASP A 59 4.49 10.87 6.71
CA ASP A 59 4.85 9.58 6.07
C ASP A 59 4.61 8.37 6.98
N ASN A 60 4.70 8.56 8.31
CA ASN A 60 4.49 7.54 9.33
C ASN A 60 3.07 7.55 9.94
N GLY A 61 2.12 8.31 9.36
CA GLY A 61 0.70 8.26 9.73
C GLY A 61 0.22 9.32 10.72
N ALA A 62 0.91 10.46 10.83
CA ALA A 62 0.35 11.61 11.52
C ALA A 62 -0.88 12.16 10.78
N ARG A 63 -1.97 12.41 11.51
CA ARG A 63 -3.25 12.85 10.95
C ARG A 63 -3.19 14.31 10.53
N CYS A 64 -3.55 14.59 9.27
CA CYS A 64 -3.62 15.93 8.71
C CYS A 64 -4.71 16.03 7.62
N GLU A 65 -5.95 15.79 8.00
CA GLU A 65 -7.09 15.86 7.07
C GLU A 65 -7.58 17.30 6.90
N ALA A 66 -7.78 17.74 5.65
CA ALA A 66 -8.35 19.06 5.39
C ALA A 66 -9.77 19.19 6.00
N ASN A 67 -10.12 20.39 6.46
CA ASN A 67 -11.39 20.67 7.13
C ASN A 67 -11.58 19.96 8.49
N THR A 68 -10.54 19.38 9.06
CA THR A 68 -10.54 18.91 10.46
C THR A 68 -9.87 19.92 11.38
N PHE A 69 -10.20 19.88 12.67
CA PHE A 69 -9.59 20.76 13.66
C PHE A 69 -8.05 20.68 13.66
N ASP A 70 -7.49 19.47 13.54
CA ASP A 70 -6.04 19.27 13.55
C ASP A 70 -5.40 19.70 12.22
N GLY A 71 -6.01 19.34 11.09
CA GLY A 71 -5.49 19.69 9.77
C GLY A 71 -5.49 21.20 9.53
N GLU A 72 -6.58 21.89 9.90
CA GLU A 72 -6.64 23.35 9.81
C GLU A 72 -5.61 24.00 10.75
N ARG A 73 -5.45 23.51 11.99
CA ARG A 73 -4.42 24.03 12.91
C ARG A 73 -3.01 23.86 12.38
N CYS A 74 -2.68 22.72 11.75
CA CYS A 74 -1.37 22.52 11.14
C CYS A 74 -1.14 23.48 9.96
N ARG A 75 -2.17 23.73 9.15
CA ARG A 75 -2.09 24.66 8.00
C ARG A 75 -1.96 26.12 8.43
N TYR A 76 -2.78 26.58 9.38
CA TYR A 76 -2.69 27.93 9.93
C TYR A 76 -1.41 28.14 10.74
N GLY A 77 -0.97 27.10 11.47
CA GLY A 77 0.24 27.15 12.29
C GLY A 77 1.54 26.98 11.50
N ALA A 78 1.50 26.58 10.23
CA ALA A 78 2.71 26.34 9.44
C ALA A 78 3.57 27.61 9.31
N LEU A 79 4.84 27.51 9.73
CA LEU A 79 5.79 28.63 9.72
C LEU A 79 6.07 29.17 8.31
N ASN A 80 6.11 28.29 7.30
CA ASN A 80 6.50 28.63 5.93
C ASN A 80 5.58 28.01 4.87
N ASP A 81 5.64 28.56 3.65
CA ASP A 81 4.81 28.11 2.53
C ASP A 81 5.17 26.71 2.03
N THR A 82 6.41 26.26 2.24
CA THR A 82 6.83 24.90 1.89
C THR A 82 6.08 23.86 2.72
N ILE A 83 5.94 24.08 4.04
CA ILE A 83 5.12 23.22 4.90
C ILE A 83 3.64 23.33 4.54
N ARG A 84 3.10 24.52 4.26
CA ARG A 84 1.70 24.65 3.82
C ARG A 84 1.43 23.87 2.53
N THR A 85 2.37 23.92 1.59
CA THR A 85 2.31 23.19 0.32
C THR A 85 2.39 21.68 0.56
N LEU A 86 3.29 21.23 1.44
CA LEU A 86 3.36 19.84 1.88
C LEU A 86 2.02 19.37 2.43
N LEU A 87 1.45 20.06 3.43
CA LEU A 87 0.18 19.67 4.06
C LEU A 87 -0.98 19.66 3.06
N LYS A 88 -1.01 20.63 2.12
CA LYS A 88 -2.03 20.70 1.06
C LYS A 88 -1.94 19.50 0.10
N ASN A 89 -0.72 19.12 -0.28
CA ASN A 89 -0.49 18.00 -1.19
C ASN A 89 -0.65 16.65 -0.49
N TYR A 90 -0.37 16.57 0.81
CA TYR A 90 -0.49 15.35 1.60
C TYR A 90 -1.94 14.88 1.72
N ASN A 91 -2.90 15.80 1.81
CA ASN A 91 -4.34 15.47 1.81
C ASN A 91 -4.82 14.80 0.49
N VAL A 92 -4.02 14.85 -0.58
CA VAL A 92 -4.28 14.15 -1.85
C VAL A 92 -3.69 12.72 -1.87
N LEU A 93 -2.72 12.43 -0.98
CA LEU A 93 -2.03 11.13 -0.90
C LEU A 93 -2.57 10.20 0.20
N THR A 94 -3.38 10.71 1.14
CA THR A 94 -3.67 10.01 2.40
C THR A 94 -5.08 10.29 2.94
N ALA A 95 -6.11 9.90 2.17
CA ALA A 95 -7.45 9.73 2.74
C ALA A 95 -7.58 8.52 3.68
N ARG A 96 -6.50 7.73 3.85
CA ARG A 96 -6.46 6.55 4.71
C ARG A 96 -5.16 6.58 5.50
N THR A 97 -5.27 6.86 6.79
CA THR A 97 -4.17 6.68 7.75
C THR A 97 -3.95 5.17 7.90
N VAL A 98 -3.27 4.58 6.93
CA VAL A 98 -2.84 3.19 7.03
C VAL A 98 -1.86 3.15 8.20
N LYS A 99 -2.23 2.48 9.29
CA LYS A 99 -1.25 1.69 10.04
C LYS A 99 -0.60 0.81 8.98
N ARG A 100 0.46 1.28 8.31
CA ARG A 100 1.20 0.47 7.34
C ARG A 100 1.86 -0.57 8.20
N ASN A 101 1.15 -1.67 8.40
CA ASN A 101 1.66 -2.80 9.13
C ASN A 101 2.98 -3.14 8.45
N THR A 102 4.04 -3.32 9.23
CA THR A 102 5.41 -3.57 8.73
C THR A 102 5.44 -4.68 7.68
N TYR A 103 4.48 -5.61 7.78
CA TYR A 103 4.20 -6.66 6.82
C TYR A 103 3.80 -6.16 5.41
N ASP A 104 2.88 -5.20 5.30
CA ASP A 104 2.37 -4.70 4.01
C ASP A 104 3.43 -3.83 3.34
N GLU A 105 4.18 -3.06 4.13
CA GLU A 105 5.33 -2.31 3.62
C GLU A 105 6.45 -3.23 3.14
N PHE A 106 6.70 -4.34 3.85
CA PHE A 106 7.66 -5.35 3.44
C PHE A 106 7.30 -5.96 2.08
N LEU A 107 6.04 -6.38 1.88
CA LEU A 107 5.60 -6.97 0.60
C LEU A 107 5.64 -5.96 -0.54
N ARG A 108 5.26 -4.71 -0.29
CA ARG A 108 5.41 -3.62 -1.27
C ARG A 108 6.88 -3.43 -1.68
N LYS A 109 7.79 -3.37 -0.70
CA LYS A 109 9.24 -3.25 -0.94
C LYS A 109 9.80 -4.44 -1.72
N LEU A 110 9.36 -5.66 -1.43
CA LEU A 110 9.73 -6.85 -2.21
C LEU A 110 9.31 -6.73 -3.67
N TYR A 111 8.08 -6.28 -3.94
CA TYR A 111 7.59 -6.09 -5.30
C TYR A 111 8.36 -4.98 -6.03
N GLU A 112 8.56 -3.82 -5.41
CA GLU A 112 9.19 -2.67 -6.05
C GLU A 112 10.70 -2.86 -6.28
N GLN A 113 11.39 -3.52 -5.35
CA GLN A 113 12.85 -3.66 -5.40
C GLN A 113 13.29 -4.98 -6.06
N GLY A 114 12.42 -6.00 -6.08
CA GLY A 114 12.74 -7.32 -6.64
C GLY A 114 13.84 -8.08 -5.88
N LEU A 115 14.19 -7.65 -4.66
CA LEU A 115 15.23 -8.30 -3.86
C LEU A 115 14.83 -9.73 -3.52
N TYR A 116 15.75 -10.68 -3.73
CA TYR A 116 15.53 -12.12 -3.52
C TYR A 116 14.52 -12.78 -4.46
N SER A 117 14.20 -12.17 -5.60
CA SER A 117 13.37 -12.80 -6.63
C SER A 117 13.97 -14.13 -7.09
N ASP A 118 13.15 -15.18 -7.11
CA ASP A 118 13.51 -16.54 -7.51
C ASP A 118 12.85 -16.96 -8.84
N VAL A 119 12.03 -16.07 -9.42
CA VAL A 119 11.43 -16.23 -10.73
C VAL A 119 11.36 -14.89 -11.47
N THR A 120 11.53 -14.91 -12.78
CA THR A 120 11.46 -13.73 -13.63
C THR A 120 10.45 -13.97 -14.74
N PHE A 121 9.43 -13.12 -14.81
CA PHE A 121 8.46 -13.12 -15.91
C PHE A 121 8.89 -12.10 -16.95
N VAL A 122 8.91 -12.51 -18.22
CA VAL A 122 9.08 -11.61 -19.35
C VAL A 122 7.75 -11.55 -20.07
N VAL A 123 7.12 -10.37 -20.04
CA VAL A 123 5.87 -10.10 -20.74
C VAL A 123 6.16 -9.05 -21.79
N ASP A 124 6.10 -9.45 -23.05
CA ASP A 124 6.64 -8.69 -24.18
C ASP A 124 8.12 -8.34 -23.98
N GLU A 125 8.44 -7.05 -23.82
CA GLU A 125 9.80 -6.56 -23.58
C GLU A 125 10.04 -6.16 -22.11
N ARG A 126 9.02 -6.30 -21.24
CA ARG A 126 9.11 -5.92 -19.83
C ARG A 126 9.45 -7.12 -18.95
N ILE A 127 10.33 -6.87 -17.98
CA ILE A 127 10.89 -7.88 -17.07
C ILE A 127 10.33 -7.65 -15.67
N PHE A 128 9.80 -8.71 -15.08
CA PHE A 128 9.22 -8.72 -13.73
C PHE A 128 9.96 -9.74 -12.85
N PRO A 129 10.94 -9.31 -12.03
CA PRO A 129 11.55 -10.15 -11.01
C PRO A 129 10.56 -10.33 -9.84
N LEU A 130 10.13 -11.56 -9.58
CA LEU A 130 9.06 -11.89 -8.63
C LEU A 130 9.44 -13.08 -7.73
N HIS A 131 8.56 -13.38 -6.77
CA HIS A 131 8.75 -14.38 -5.73
C HIS A 131 7.70 -15.49 -5.86
N ARG A 132 8.15 -16.74 -6.01
CA ARG A 132 7.28 -17.91 -6.14
C ARG A 132 6.39 -18.09 -4.92
N CYS A 133 6.92 -17.89 -3.71
CA CYS A 133 6.17 -18.04 -2.47
C CYS A 133 4.98 -17.08 -2.41
N VAL A 134 5.18 -15.80 -2.73
CA VAL A 134 4.09 -14.80 -2.74
C VAL A 134 3.03 -15.15 -3.77
N LEU A 135 3.44 -15.43 -5.01
CA LEU A 135 2.52 -15.75 -6.09
C LEU A 135 1.74 -17.04 -5.82
N ALA A 136 2.39 -18.08 -5.29
CA ALA A 136 1.77 -19.36 -4.97
C ALA A 136 0.79 -19.26 -3.80
N ALA A 137 1.14 -18.51 -2.74
CA ALA A 137 0.24 -18.27 -1.61
C ALA A 137 -1.07 -17.58 -2.05
N ARG A 138 -0.93 -16.62 -2.95
CA ARG A 138 -2.00 -15.70 -3.35
C ARG A 138 -2.80 -16.17 -4.56
N SER A 139 -2.41 -17.29 -5.16
CA SER A 139 -3.07 -17.83 -6.36
C SER A 139 -2.77 -19.32 -6.53
N SER A 140 -3.83 -20.13 -6.45
CA SER A 140 -3.74 -21.57 -6.72
C SER A 140 -3.25 -21.89 -8.13
N PHE A 141 -3.53 -21.01 -9.10
CA PHE A 141 -2.99 -21.14 -10.46
C PHE A 141 -1.46 -21.06 -10.47
N PHE A 142 -0.87 -20.07 -9.79
CA PHE A 142 0.58 -19.93 -9.75
C PHE A 142 1.22 -21.08 -8.97
N HIS A 143 0.62 -21.51 -7.86
CA HIS A 143 1.04 -22.68 -7.10
C HIS A 143 1.13 -23.93 -8.00
N GLU A 144 0.03 -24.33 -8.65
CA GLU A 144 0.00 -25.48 -9.57
C GLU A 144 0.95 -25.29 -10.76
N ALA A 145 1.06 -24.07 -11.30
CA ALA A 145 1.95 -23.81 -12.42
C ALA A 145 3.43 -23.98 -12.04
N PHE A 146 3.83 -23.59 -10.83
CA PHE A 146 5.19 -23.76 -10.33
C PHE A 146 5.53 -25.20 -9.98
N GLU A 147 4.55 -26.00 -9.56
CA GLU A 147 4.72 -27.44 -9.34
C GLU A 147 4.72 -28.23 -10.66
N GLY A 148 3.97 -27.77 -11.66
CA GLY A 148 3.87 -28.42 -12.98
C GLY A 148 4.72 -27.74 -14.05
N ARG A 149 4.06 -27.02 -14.96
CA ARG A 149 4.65 -26.55 -16.24
C ARG A 149 5.84 -25.59 -16.11
N TRP A 150 6.00 -24.96 -14.95
CA TRP A 150 7.10 -24.03 -14.60
C TRP A 150 8.01 -24.55 -13.50
N HIS A 151 7.96 -25.85 -13.21
CA HIS A 151 8.87 -26.50 -12.29
C HIS A 151 10.34 -26.26 -12.68
N GLY A 152 11.16 -25.83 -11.72
CA GLY A 152 12.58 -25.52 -11.90
C GLY A 152 12.92 -24.33 -12.82
N LYS A 153 11.94 -23.67 -13.46
CA LYS A 153 12.21 -22.58 -14.42
C LYS A 153 12.42 -21.25 -13.72
N ARG A 154 13.61 -20.66 -13.87
CA ARG A 154 13.86 -19.29 -13.38
C ARG A 154 13.21 -18.22 -14.26
N ASN A 155 13.21 -18.41 -15.58
CA ASN A 155 12.69 -17.44 -16.54
C ASN A 155 11.42 -17.96 -17.22
N ILE A 156 10.34 -17.19 -17.19
CA ILE A 156 9.04 -17.52 -17.77
C ILE A 156 8.67 -16.44 -18.78
N ASN A 157 8.69 -16.80 -20.06
CA ASN A 157 8.33 -15.89 -21.15
C ASN A 157 6.85 -16.06 -21.50
N LEU A 158 6.07 -14.99 -21.37
CA LEU A 158 4.67 -14.90 -21.76
C LEU A 158 4.59 -14.20 -23.12
N THR A 159 3.99 -14.86 -24.11
CA THR A 159 4.01 -14.39 -25.51
C THR A 159 2.97 -13.30 -25.82
N LYS A 160 3.38 -12.38 -26.72
CA LYS A 160 2.69 -11.16 -27.21
C LYS A 160 1.20 -11.26 -27.55
N ALA A 161 0.72 -12.43 -27.96
CA ALA A 161 -0.66 -12.57 -28.44
C ALA A 161 -1.72 -12.73 -27.34
N LYS A 162 -1.32 -12.94 -26.07
CA LYS A 162 -2.25 -13.35 -25.01
C LYS A 162 -2.27 -12.45 -23.78
N PHE A 163 -1.28 -11.57 -23.59
CA PHE A 163 -1.13 -10.83 -22.34
C PHE A 163 -0.84 -9.36 -22.61
N ASN A 164 -1.68 -8.49 -22.07
CA ASN A 164 -1.41 -7.07 -21.99
C ASN A 164 -0.50 -6.81 -20.77
N VAL A 165 0.59 -6.08 -20.98
CA VAL A 165 1.62 -5.87 -19.94
C VAL A 165 1.06 -5.12 -18.73
N ASP A 166 0.25 -4.08 -18.94
CA ASP A 166 -0.37 -3.31 -17.85
C ASP A 166 -1.34 -4.18 -17.03
N SER A 167 -2.01 -5.10 -17.70
CA SER A 167 -2.94 -6.03 -17.04
C SER A 167 -2.17 -7.02 -16.16
N PHE A 168 -1.04 -7.53 -16.65
CA PHE A 168 -0.15 -8.39 -15.87
C PHE A 168 0.45 -7.65 -14.68
N GLU A 169 0.94 -6.42 -14.88
CA GLU A 169 1.46 -5.58 -13.81
C GLU A 169 0.40 -5.32 -12.72
N SER A 170 -0.83 -4.99 -13.13
CA SER A 170 -1.95 -4.74 -12.21
C SER A 170 -2.29 -5.96 -11.35
N VAL A 171 -2.37 -7.15 -11.98
CA VAL A 171 -2.67 -8.39 -11.27
C VAL A 171 -1.53 -8.76 -10.31
N VAL A 172 -0.28 -8.67 -10.74
CA VAL A 172 0.86 -8.99 -9.87
C VAL A 172 0.93 -8.00 -8.70
N ARG A 173 0.75 -6.70 -8.95
CA ARG A 173 0.71 -5.69 -7.87
C ARG A 173 -0.36 -6.01 -6.83
N TYR A 174 -1.55 -6.42 -7.27
CA TYR A 174 -2.62 -6.86 -6.38
C TYR A 174 -2.20 -8.06 -5.52
N LEU A 175 -1.51 -9.06 -6.09
CA LEU A 175 -1.07 -10.24 -5.33
C LEU A 175 -0.14 -9.87 -4.16
N TYR A 176 0.68 -8.82 -4.30
CA TYR A 176 1.60 -8.38 -3.24
C TYR A 176 0.95 -7.41 -2.24
N THR A 177 0.01 -6.58 -2.67
CA THR A 177 -0.36 -5.37 -1.92
C THR A 177 -1.86 -5.19 -1.68
N ASN A 178 -2.72 -6.05 -2.24
CA ASN A 178 -4.17 -5.82 -2.37
C ASN A 178 -4.55 -4.52 -3.07
N CYS A 179 -3.57 -3.80 -3.63
CA CYS A 179 -3.75 -2.56 -4.35
C CYS A 179 -3.52 -2.81 -5.83
N CYS A 180 -4.31 -2.16 -6.69
CA CYS A 180 -3.97 -2.03 -8.09
C CYS A 180 -4.60 -0.80 -8.69
N GLU A 181 -3.92 -0.25 -9.70
CA GLU A 181 -4.39 0.89 -10.46
C GLU A 181 -4.61 0.43 -11.90
N ILE A 182 -5.85 0.54 -12.37
CA ILE A 182 -6.28 -0.02 -13.64
C ILE A 182 -6.82 1.11 -14.52
N SER A 183 -6.28 1.26 -15.72
CA SER A 183 -6.90 2.11 -16.75
C SER A 183 -8.30 1.58 -17.09
N LEU A 184 -9.29 2.46 -17.27
CA LEU A 184 -10.65 2.02 -17.63
C LEU A 184 -10.68 1.17 -18.91
N ASP A 185 -9.81 1.49 -19.88
CA ASP A 185 -9.66 0.74 -21.15
C ASP A 185 -9.12 -0.68 -20.96
N ASN A 186 -8.43 -0.94 -19.84
CA ASN A 186 -7.78 -2.22 -19.56
C ASN A 186 -8.59 -3.11 -18.61
N ILE A 187 -9.77 -2.70 -18.14
CA ILE A 187 -10.57 -3.44 -17.15
C ILE A 187 -10.86 -4.87 -17.62
N ASP A 188 -11.33 -5.05 -18.85
CA ASP A 188 -11.70 -6.38 -19.35
C ASP A 188 -10.50 -7.31 -19.48
N SER A 189 -9.34 -6.76 -19.86
CA SER A 189 -8.08 -7.48 -19.93
C SER A 189 -7.60 -7.92 -18.54
N VAL A 190 -7.68 -7.03 -17.55
CA VAL A 190 -7.37 -7.37 -16.15
C VAL A 190 -8.33 -8.42 -15.61
N LYS A 191 -9.64 -8.32 -15.87
CA LYS A 191 -10.63 -9.32 -15.45
C LYS A 191 -10.38 -10.68 -16.09
N ALA A 192 -10.05 -10.72 -17.39
CA ALA A 192 -9.73 -11.97 -18.09
C ALA A 192 -8.48 -12.64 -17.50
N LEU A 193 -7.45 -11.85 -17.18
CA LEU A 193 -6.25 -12.36 -16.53
C LEU A 193 -6.54 -12.82 -15.09
N ALA A 194 -7.28 -12.05 -14.31
CA ALA A 194 -7.69 -12.41 -12.95
C ALA A 194 -8.48 -13.73 -12.91
N ARG A 195 -9.36 -13.98 -13.89
CA ARG A 195 -10.04 -15.28 -14.05
C ARG A 195 -9.06 -16.41 -14.31
N SER A 196 -8.09 -16.18 -15.20
CA SER A 196 -7.06 -17.18 -15.53
C SER A 196 -6.16 -17.49 -14.32
N CYS A 197 -5.87 -16.49 -13.49
CA CYS A 197 -5.12 -16.62 -12.24
C CYS A 197 -5.98 -17.06 -11.04
N ARG A 198 -7.29 -17.32 -11.26
CA ARG A 198 -8.26 -17.74 -10.23
C ARG A 198 -8.35 -16.78 -9.04
N LEU A 199 -8.53 -15.49 -9.34
CA LEU A 199 -8.64 -14.40 -8.35
C LEU A 199 -10.08 -13.83 -8.31
N PRO A 200 -11.07 -14.57 -7.76
CA PRO A 200 -12.47 -14.13 -7.73
C PRO A 200 -12.66 -12.81 -6.96
N HIS A 201 -11.98 -12.67 -5.82
CA HIS A 201 -12.08 -11.45 -5.00
C HIS A 201 -11.66 -10.19 -5.75
N LEU A 202 -10.59 -10.25 -6.55
CA LEU A 202 -10.15 -9.13 -7.38
C LEU A 202 -11.23 -8.75 -8.41
N ILE A 203 -11.90 -9.73 -9.01
CA ILE A 203 -12.97 -9.48 -9.97
C ILE A 203 -14.13 -8.75 -9.30
N ASP A 204 -14.54 -9.21 -8.11
CA ASP A 204 -15.63 -8.60 -7.35
C ASP A 204 -15.29 -7.16 -6.93
N LEU A 205 -14.05 -6.90 -6.50
CA LEU A 205 -13.55 -5.55 -6.19
C LEU A 205 -13.63 -4.62 -7.41
N ILE A 206 -13.17 -5.10 -8.58
CA ILE A 206 -13.22 -4.33 -9.83
C ILE A 206 -14.66 -4.00 -10.21
N GLU A 207 -15.57 -4.97 -10.13
CA GLU A 207 -16.97 -4.78 -10.49
C GLU A 207 -17.68 -3.77 -9.57
N ARG A 208 -17.45 -3.88 -8.27
CA ARG A 208 -18.01 -2.94 -7.29
C ARG A 208 -17.51 -1.52 -7.52
N LYS A 209 -16.20 -1.34 -7.69
CA LYS A 209 -15.60 -0.02 -7.94
C LYS A 209 -16.00 0.56 -9.29
N LYS A 210 -16.15 -0.26 -10.32
CA LYS A 210 -16.68 0.17 -11.61
C LYS A 210 -18.12 0.68 -11.45
N HIS A 211 -18.95 -0.03 -10.70
CA HIS A 211 -20.33 0.40 -10.44
C HIS A 211 -20.40 1.74 -9.69
N GLU A 212 -19.55 1.95 -8.68
CA GLU A 212 -19.42 3.25 -7.98
C GLU A 212 -19.03 4.38 -8.94
N ILE A 213 -18.09 4.14 -9.85
CA ILE A 213 -17.65 5.10 -10.88
C ILE A 213 -18.80 5.42 -11.83
N ASP A 214 -19.52 4.41 -12.32
CA ASP A 214 -20.64 4.59 -13.26
C ASP A 214 -21.78 5.41 -12.62
N GLN A 215 -22.13 5.13 -11.36
CA GLN A 215 -23.09 5.91 -10.60
C GLN A 215 -22.65 7.37 -10.40
N TRP A 216 -21.37 7.57 -10.07
CA TRP A 216 -20.81 8.90 -9.89
C TRP A 216 -20.82 9.72 -11.19
N GLN A 217 -20.48 9.12 -12.32
CA GLN A 217 -20.51 9.76 -13.63
C GLN A 217 -21.94 10.17 -14.02
N ALA A 218 -22.93 9.32 -13.73
CA ALA A 218 -24.35 9.65 -13.97
C ALA A 218 -24.84 10.83 -13.11
N SER A 219 -24.23 11.08 -11.94
CA SER A 219 -24.63 12.14 -11.02
C SER A 219 -24.06 13.53 -11.32
N LYS A 220 -23.07 13.65 -12.22
CA LYS A 220 -22.37 14.92 -12.50
C LYS A 220 -22.54 15.42 -13.93
N THR A 221 -22.71 16.75 -14.05
CA THR A 221 -22.75 17.47 -15.32
C THR A 221 -21.32 17.66 -15.86
N ALA A 222 -20.93 16.80 -16.81
CA ALA A 222 -19.89 16.96 -17.82
C ALA A 222 -18.73 17.94 -17.52
N SER A 223 -17.74 17.50 -16.72
CA SER A 223 -16.37 18.07 -16.77
C SER A 223 -15.29 17.26 -16.04
N SER A 224 -15.61 16.11 -15.46
CA SER A 224 -14.62 15.29 -14.74
C SER A 224 -14.56 13.89 -15.35
N ASN A 225 -13.57 13.68 -16.22
CA ASN A 225 -13.31 12.37 -16.80
C ASN A 225 -12.46 11.55 -15.83
N ILE A 226 -12.98 10.41 -15.39
CA ILE A 226 -12.23 9.40 -14.66
C ILE A 226 -11.52 8.53 -15.70
N TYR A 227 -10.21 8.36 -15.56
CA TYR A 227 -9.41 7.55 -16.49
C TYR A 227 -8.88 6.27 -15.85
N ARG A 228 -8.89 6.20 -14.52
CA ARG A 228 -8.31 5.09 -13.76
C ARG A 228 -9.19 4.70 -12.60
N LEU A 229 -9.22 3.40 -12.35
CA LEU A 229 -9.85 2.75 -11.23
C LEU A 229 -8.74 2.33 -10.26
N VAL A 230 -8.81 2.82 -9.03
CA VAL A 230 -7.87 2.46 -7.96
C VAL A 230 -8.59 1.51 -7.00
N LEU A 231 -8.01 0.32 -6.82
CA LEU A 231 -8.37 -0.60 -5.77
C LEU A 231 -7.40 -0.43 -4.62
N GLU A 232 -7.96 -0.38 -3.42
CA GLU A 232 -7.23 -0.31 -2.17
C GLU A 232 -7.87 -1.31 -1.20
N PRO A 233 -7.07 -1.96 -0.33
CA PRO A 233 -7.58 -2.82 0.73
C PRO A 233 -8.48 -2.03 1.69
N ASP A 234 -9.38 -2.76 2.35
CA ASP A 234 -10.14 -2.24 3.49
C ASP A 234 -9.24 -2.17 4.74
N GLU A 235 -9.60 -1.34 5.72
CA GLU A 235 -8.74 -1.04 6.87
C GLU A 235 -8.38 -2.28 7.71
N ASP A 236 -9.25 -3.29 7.73
CA ASP A 236 -9.10 -4.56 8.45
C ASP A 236 -8.83 -5.76 7.51
N ASP A 237 -8.33 -5.50 6.30
CA ASP A 237 -8.05 -6.56 5.32
C ASP A 237 -6.81 -7.39 5.67
N ASP A 238 -7.03 -8.47 6.41
CA ASP A 238 -6.00 -9.46 6.75
C ASP A 238 -5.85 -10.58 5.70
N SER A 239 -6.46 -10.47 4.52
CA SER A 239 -6.48 -11.56 3.53
C SER A 239 -5.08 -11.97 3.06
N ILE A 240 -4.13 -11.04 2.92
CA ILE A 240 -2.75 -11.38 2.55
C ILE A 240 -2.09 -12.23 3.65
N ARG A 241 -2.30 -11.89 4.92
CA ARG A 241 -1.72 -12.66 6.04
C ARG A 241 -2.33 -14.07 6.09
N LEU A 242 -3.64 -14.17 5.88
CA LEU A 242 -4.35 -15.45 5.83
C LEU A 242 -3.88 -16.33 4.66
N ASP A 243 -3.67 -15.76 3.47
CA ASP A 243 -3.17 -16.53 2.33
C ASP A 243 -1.73 -17.01 2.55
N PHE A 244 -0.88 -16.19 3.16
CA PHE A 244 0.49 -16.62 3.50
C PHE A 244 0.53 -17.66 4.61
N ARG A 245 -0.47 -17.72 5.50
CA ARG A 245 -0.61 -18.83 6.44
C ARG A 245 -0.72 -20.17 5.70
N MET A 246 -1.32 -20.20 4.52
CA MET A 246 -1.37 -21.41 3.70
C MET A 246 0.01 -21.92 3.32
N LEU A 247 1.02 -21.05 3.16
CA LEU A 247 2.40 -21.50 2.91
C LEU A 247 2.96 -22.27 4.11
N ALA A 248 2.67 -21.83 5.33
CA ALA A 248 3.10 -22.56 6.53
C ALA A 248 2.42 -23.93 6.58
N GLU A 249 1.13 -24.01 6.28
CA GLU A 249 0.38 -25.27 6.21
C GLU A 249 0.88 -26.18 5.08
N GLN A 250 1.25 -25.61 3.94
CA GLN A 250 1.81 -26.33 2.78
C GLN A 250 3.24 -26.80 3.01
N ALA A 251 4.05 -26.03 3.75
CA ALA A 251 5.43 -26.36 4.08
C ALA A 251 5.54 -27.47 5.13
N ILE A 252 4.48 -27.73 5.90
CA ILE A 252 4.42 -28.89 6.79
C ILE A 252 4.25 -30.15 5.91
N PRO A 253 5.21 -31.11 5.95
CA PRO A 253 5.07 -32.41 5.29
C PRO A 253 3.74 -33.08 5.63
N LEU A 254 3.10 -33.75 4.68
CA LEU A 254 1.76 -34.35 4.88
C LEU A 254 1.71 -35.25 6.12
N GLU A 255 2.83 -35.91 6.42
CA GLU A 255 3.03 -36.82 7.55
C GLU A 255 2.92 -36.13 8.91
N LEU A 256 3.15 -34.82 8.96
CA LEU A 256 3.16 -34.01 10.19
C LEU A 256 1.89 -33.17 10.39
N ARG A 257 0.90 -33.27 9.49
CA ARG A 257 -0.36 -32.47 9.56
C ARG A 257 -1.46 -33.07 10.45
N GLN A 258 -1.25 -34.22 11.09
CA GLN A 258 -2.29 -34.98 11.82
C GLN A 258 -2.21 -34.91 13.36
N TRP A 259 -1.55 -33.90 13.92
CA TRP A 259 -1.39 -33.77 15.39
C TRP A 259 -2.28 -32.67 15.95
#